data_AF-A0AAE0AF66-F1
#
_entry.id   AF-A0AAE0AF66-F1
#
_cell.length_a   1.000
_cell.length_b   1.000
_cell.length_c   1.000
_cell.angle_alpha   90.00
_cell.angle_beta   90.00
_cell.angle_gamma   90.00
#
_symmetry.space_group_name_H-M   'P 1'
#
loop_
_entity.id
_entity.type
_entity.pdbx_description
1 polymer ?
#
loop_
_entity_poly.entity_id
_entity_poly.type
_entity_poly.pdbx_seq_one_letter_code
_entity_poly.pdbx_strand_id
1 'polypeptide(L)'
;MEEFENDIKHMEELFENDIKHLEELSENDMKHIKHMKHQQELSDNDNKYLQEFSKNDIKHMEAIPSLEDESFVHTNFEENQLFFVDNTDAFTTDTVFNSRAELIEWTRATGKRFGFVIVIRKSEVNVSRRKPRIRFACERSGTYKHKISECQGKKRSRATGTKKCNCPFLLKGKKLASDDNWALKVINGQHNHPAAQHLEGHSFARRLTKEEVNMLIDMSKSEVKPKNILHTLQNRDIHNVSTMKMIYNARYKYNVVEQAGRSQI
;
A
#
# COMPACT_ATOMS: atom_id res chain seq x y z
N MET A 1 -29.32 68.99 8.64
CA MET A 1 -27.90 69.14 8.22
C MET A 1 -27.15 67.85 8.56
N GLU A 2 -27.27 67.34 9.79
CA GLU A 2 -26.68 66.05 10.21
C GLU A 2 -27.18 64.82 9.44
N GLU A 3 -28.48 64.72 9.09
CA GLU A 3 -28.99 63.59 8.29
C GLU A 3 -28.32 63.51 6.90
N PHE A 4 -28.08 64.66 6.28
CA PHE A 4 -27.48 64.72 4.94
C PHE A 4 -25.99 64.36 4.96
N GLU A 5 -25.26 64.71 6.03
CA GLU A 5 -23.87 64.31 6.22
C GLU A 5 -23.72 62.81 6.53
N ASN A 6 -24.69 62.23 7.25
CA ASN A 6 -24.70 60.80 7.52
C ASN A 6 -25.00 59.98 6.26
N ASP A 7 -25.91 60.46 5.40
CA ASP A 7 -26.21 59.82 4.12
C ASP A 7 -25.00 59.87 3.17
N ILE A 8 -24.25 60.98 3.16
CA ILE A 8 -23.00 61.11 2.39
C ILE A 8 -21.95 60.11 2.89
N LYS A 9 -21.74 60.01 4.21
CA LYS A 9 -20.80 59.03 4.79
C LYS A 9 -21.18 57.59 4.48
N HIS A 10 -22.48 57.26 4.54
CA HIS A 10 -22.94 55.92 4.24
C HIS A 10 -22.74 55.57 2.75
N MET A 11 -22.98 56.53 1.86
CA MET A 11 -22.69 56.39 0.43
C MET A 11 -21.19 56.23 0.15
N GLU A 12 -20.32 56.97 0.83
CA GLU A 12 -18.86 56.84 0.73
C GLU A 12 -18.38 55.46 1.20
N GLU A 13 -18.91 54.96 2.32
CA GLU A 13 -18.58 53.65 2.87
C GLU A 13 -19.03 52.50 1.96
N LEU A 14 -20.21 52.61 1.34
CA LEU A 14 -20.68 51.66 0.33
C LEU A 14 -19.76 51.65 -0.90
N PHE A 15 -19.32 52.83 -1.34
CA PHE A 15 -18.42 52.95 -2.50
C PHE A 15 -17.03 52.35 -2.20
N GLU A 16 -16.48 52.55 -1.00
CA GLU A 16 -15.21 51.94 -0.59
C GLU A 16 -15.29 50.42 -0.48
N ASN A 17 -16.41 49.87 -0.01
CA ASN A 17 -16.63 48.44 0.09
C ASN A 17 -16.75 47.78 -1.29
N ASP A 18 -17.42 48.43 -2.23
CA ASP A 18 -17.52 47.97 -3.63
C ASP A 18 -16.13 47.96 -4.31
N ILE A 19 -15.30 48.98 -4.05
CA ILE A 19 -13.92 49.03 -4.56
C ILE A 19 -13.09 47.87 -4.01
N LYS A 20 -13.14 47.60 -2.70
CA LYS A 20 -12.40 46.47 -2.08
C LYS A 20 -12.83 45.13 -2.65
N HIS A 21 -14.13 44.92 -2.84
CA HIS A 21 -14.64 43.67 -3.40
C HIS A 21 -14.18 43.47 -4.87
N LEU A 22 -14.14 44.54 -5.66
CA LEU A 22 -13.62 44.50 -7.02
C LEU A 22 -12.11 44.21 -7.08
N GLU A 23 -11.32 44.75 -6.14
CA GLU A 23 -9.90 44.46 -6.01
C GLU A 23 -9.64 43.00 -5.63
N GLU A 24 -10.40 42.44 -4.68
CA GLU A 24 -10.29 41.02 -4.29
C GLU A 24 -10.65 40.06 -5.43
N LEU A 25 -11.68 40.39 -6.23
CA LEU A 25 -12.04 39.62 -7.42
C LEU A 25 -10.90 39.60 -8.45
N SER A 26 -10.31 40.77 -8.72
CA SER A 26 -9.15 40.94 -9.62
C SER A 26 -7.94 40.10 -9.16
N GLU A 27 -7.64 40.08 -7.86
CA GLU A 27 -6.55 39.27 -7.32
C GLU A 27 -6.80 37.76 -7.48
N ASN A 28 -8.03 37.32 -7.25
CA ASN A 28 -8.41 35.91 -7.35
C ASN A 28 -8.35 35.42 -8.81
N ASP A 29 -8.79 36.24 -9.76
CA ASP A 29 -8.66 35.95 -11.19
C ASP A 29 -7.19 35.87 -11.63
N MET A 30 -6.34 36.78 -11.14
CA MET A 30 -4.90 36.75 -11.40
C MET A 30 -4.20 35.52 -10.82
N LYS A 31 -4.62 35.05 -9.64
CA LYS A 31 -4.14 33.78 -9.04
C LYS A 31 -4.57 32.57 -9.88
N HIS A 32 -5.82 32.56 -10.37
CA HIS A 32 -6.33 31.49 -11.22
C HIS A 32 -5.58 31.43 -12.57
N ILE A 33 -5.33 32.59 -13.20
CA ILE A 33 -4.57 32.68 -14.46
C ILE A 33 -3.13 32.18 -14.28
N LYS A 34 -2.46 32.54 -13.18
CA LYS A 34 -1.10 32.05 -12.88
C LYS A 34 -1.07 30.53 -12.70
N HIS A 35 -2.07 29.97 -12.00
CA HIS A 35 -2.18 28.52 -11.81
C HIS A 35 -2.42 27.78 -13.14
N MET A 36 -3.29 28.31 -14.01
CA MET A 36 -3.52 27.74 -15.34
C MET A 36 -2.25 27.77 -16.21
N LYS A 37 -1.51 28.89 -16.21
CA LYS A 37 -0.23 28.98 -16.95
C LYS A 37 0.82 27.98 -16.43
N HIS A 38 0.93 27.83 -15.11
CA HIS A 38 1.86 26.85 -14.52
C HIS A 38 1.49 25.40 -14.88
N GLN A 39 0.19 25.06 -14.90
CA GLN A 39 -0.26 23.75 -15.36
C GLN A 39 0.04 23.50 -16.83
N GLN A 40 -0.05 24.54 -17.66
CA GLN A 40 0.27 24.44 -19.08
C GLN A 40 1.78 24.26 -19.31
N GLU A 41 2.63 25.00 -18.60
CA GLU A 41 4.10 24.83 -18.63
C GLU A 41 4.55 23.43 -18.19
N LEU A 42 3.91 22.83 -17.19
CA LEU A 42 4.18 21.44 -16.78
C LEU A 42 3.83 20.45 -17.91
N SER A 43 2.70 20.65 -18.60
CA SER A 43 2.29 19.79 -19.71
C SER A 43 3.19 19.92 -20.94
N ASP A 44 3.72 21.12 -21.20
CA ASP A 44 4.63 21.38 -22.31
C ASP A 44 6.03 20.79 -22.03
N ASN A 45 6.50 20.83 -20.78
CA ASN A 45 7.74 20.18 -20.36
C ASN A 45 7.67 18.65 -20.44
N ASP A 46 6.55 18.05 -20.03
CA ASP A 46 6.35 16.60 -20.14
C ASP A 46 6.36 16.14 -21.61
N ASN A 47 5.73 16.93 -22.50
CA ASN A 47 5.76 16.66 -23.95
C ASN A 47 7.15 16.83 -24.56
N LYS A 48 7.94 17.82 -24.09
CA LYS A 48 9.32 18.02 -24.55
C LYS A 48 10.20 16.82 -24.17
N TYR A 49 10.09 16.34 -22.93
CA TYR A 49 10.85 15.18 -22.44
C TYR A 49 10.53 13.90 -23.25
N LEU A 50 9.25 13.66 -23.56
CA LEU A 50 8.83 12.51 -24.37
C LEU A 50 9.34 12.58 -25.82
N GLN A 51 9.39 13.78 -26.41
CA GLN A 51 9.98 13.97 -27.74
C GLN A 51 11.50 13.83 -27.74
N GLU A 52 12.19 14.24 -26.67
CA GLU A 52 13.64 14.06 -26.50
C GLU A 52 14.02 12.59 -26.32
N PHE A 53 13.21 11.83 -25.57
CA PHE A 53 13.33 10.38 -25.44
C PHE A 53 13.24 9.68 -26.81
N SER A 54 12.19 10.00 -27.59
CA SER A 54 11.98 9.41 -28.92
C SER A 54 13.08 9.78 -29.93
N LYS A 55 13.67 10.99 -29.85
CA LYS A 55 14.77 11.41 -30.73
C LYS A 55 16.10 10.73 -30.41
N ASN A 56 16.34 10.43 -29.13
CA ASN A 56 17.56 9.74 -28.69
C ASN A 56 17.54 8.26 -29.08
N ASP A 57 16.36 7.62 -29.08
CA ASP A 57 16.20 6.23 -29.53
C ASP A 57 16.44 6.08 -31.05
N ILE A 58 16.05 7.07 -31.86
CA ILE A 58 16.24 7.04 -33.32
C ILE A 58 17.73 7.22 -33.70
N LYS A 59 18.48 8.06 -32.98
CA LYS A 59 19.93 8.25 -33.22
C LYS A 59 20.76 6.99 -32.95
N HIS A 60 20.25 6.05 -32.15
CA HIS A 60 20.98 4.84 -31.79
C HIS A 60 20.90 3.73 -32.85
N MET A 61 20.07 3.87 -33.89
CA MET A 61 19.89 2.85 -34.95
C MET A 61 20.79 3.05 -36.19
N GLU A 62 21.42 4.21 -36.37
CA GLU A 62 22.17 4.54 -37.61
C GLU A 62 23.71 4.46 -37.51
N ALA A 63 24.27 3.88 -36.44
CA ALA A 63 25.72 3.69 -36.33
C ALA A 63 26.08 2.28 -35.87
N ILE A 64 26.28 1.36 -36.81
CA ILE A 64 26.96 0.07 -36.57
C ILE A 64 28.21 0.00 -37.45
N PRO A 65 29.41 0.25 -36.90
CA PRO A 65 30.67 -0.26 -37.44
C PRO A 65 31.01 -1.63 -36.84
N SER A 66 31.67 -2.45 -37.65
CA SER A 66 32.00 -3.85 -37.46
C SER A 66 33.15 -4.13 -36.45
N LEU A 67 32.98 -5.27 -35.75
CA LEU A 67 33.97 -6.20 -35.19
C LEU A 67 34.72 -5.87 -33.87
N GLU A 68 34.54 -6.84 -32.95
CA GLU A 68 35.49 -7.41 -31.98
C GLU A 68 36.01 -6.52 -30.84
N ASP A 69 35.37 -6.58 -29.67
CA ASP A 69 35.97 -7.13 -28.44
C ASP A 69 35.01 -7.17 -27.22
N GLU A 70 35.25 -8.19 -26.40
CA GLU A 70 34.79 -8.54 -25.04
C GLU A 70 33.80 -7.65 -24.24
N SER A 71 32.74 -8.33 -23.77
CA SER A 71 31.94 -8.07 -22.54
C SER A 71 30.97 -6.88 -22.51
N PHE A 72 29.66 -7.16 -22.66
CA PHE A 72 28.52 -6.63 -21.87
C PHE A 72 27.19 -6.95 -22.59
N VAL A 73 26.62 -8.14 -22.35
CA VAL A 73 25.29 -8.48 -22.86
C VAL A 73 24.19 -7.93 -21.95
N HIS A 74 23.73 -6.72 -22.24
CA HIS A 74 22.40 -6.28 -21.81
C HIS A 74 21.40 -6.72 -22.87
N THR A 75 21.02 -8.00 -22.84
CA THR A 75 19.88 -8.48 -23.63
C THR A 75 18.60 -8.28 -22.83
N ASN A 76 17.75 -7.39 -23.31
CA ASN A 76 16.31 -7.46 -23.07
C ASN A 76 15.83 -8.80 -23.60
N PHE A 77 15.81 -9.81 -22.72
CA PHE A 77 15.09 -11.04 -22.96
C PHE A 77 13.71 -10.87 -22.34
N GLU A 78 12.67 -10.93 -23.16
CA GLU A 78 11.37 -11.45 -22.72
C GLU A 78 11.57 -12.91 -22.29
N GLU A 79 12.22 -13.09 -21.15
CA GLU A 79 12.29 -14.37 -20.48
C GLU A 79 11.03 -14.49 -19.65
N ASN A 80 10.08 -15.21 -20.22
CA ASN A 80 9.16 -16.05 -19.45
C ASN A 80 9.98 -17.13 -18.72
N GLN A 81 10.99 -16.73 -17.93
CA GLN A 81 11.62 -17.58 -16.95
C GLN A 81 10.52 -17.91 -15.94
N LEU A 82 10.11 -19.16 -15.98
CA LEU A 82 9.35 -19.80 -14.92
C LEU A 82 10.22 -19.79 -13.65
N PHE A 83 10.27 -18.65 -12.97
CA PHE A 83 10.92 -18.52 -11.66
C PHE A 83 10.10 -19.33 -10.67
N PHE A 84 10.50 -20.59 -10.49
CA PHE A 84 9.99 -21.45 -9.44
C PHE A 84 10.90 -21.35 -8.23
N VAL A 85 10.45 -20.62 -7.22
CA VAL A 85 11.07 -20.65 -5.89
C VAL A 85 10.33 -21.69 -5.07
N ASP A 86 11.02 -22.74 -4.65
CA ASP A 86 10.44 -23.75 -3.76
C ASP A 86 10.81 -23.44 -2.31
N ASN A 87 9.78 -23.21 -1.49
CA ASN A 87 9.91 -22.98 -0.06
C ASN A 87 9.30 -24.14 0.75
N THR A 88 9.12 -25.31 0.15
CA THR A 88 8.55 -26.49 0.84
C THR A 88 9.28 -26.78 2.15
N ASP A 89 10.60 -26.80 2.15
CA ASP A 89 11.40 -27.09 3.34
C ASP A 89 11.21 -26.04 4.43
N ALA A 90 11.16 -24.76 4.06
CA ALA A 90 10.94 -23.66 5.00
C ALA A 90 9.60 -23.74 5.74
N PHE A 91 8.57 -24.33 5.11
CA PHE A 91 7.24 -24.51 5.69
C PHE A 91 6.98 -25.93 6.21
N THR A 92 7.93 -26.85 6.03
CA THR A 92 7.85 -28.21 6.56
C THR A 92 8.31 -28.19 8.01
N THR A 93 7.40 -28.51 8.92
CA THR A 93 7.66 -28.48 10.34
C THR A 93 6.82 -29.51 11.06
N ASP A 94 7.43 -30.18 12.05
CA ASP A 94 6.74 -31.09 12.98
C ASP A 94 6.22 -30.35 14.23
N THR A 95 6.42 -29.03 14.30
CA THR A 95 5.94 -28.21 15.41
C THR A 95 4.42 -28.23 15.50
N VAL A 96 3.91 -28.56 16.68
CA VAL A 96 2.51 -28.38 17.04
C VAL A 96 2.34 -26.98 17.64
N PHE A 97 1.43 -26.20 17.08
CA PHE A 97 1.12 -24.85 17.57
C PHE A 97 -0.02 -24.95 18.59
N ASN A 98 0.11 -24.23 19.71
CA ASN A 98 -0.85 -24.29 20.81
C ASN A 98 -2.15 -23.53 20.49
N SER A 99 -2.13 -22.68 19.46
CA SER A 99 -3.30 -21.93 19.06
C SER A 99 -3.35 -21.66 17.56
N ARG A 100 -4.55 -21.30 17.10
CA ARG A 100 -4.77 -20.78 15.74
C ARG A 100 -3.95 -19.52 15.46
N ALA A 101 -3.80 -18.65 16.47
CA ALA A 101 -3.11 -17.36 16.31
C ALA A 101 -1.62 -17.59 16.08
N GLU A 102 -1.01 -18.45 16.91
CA GLU A 102 0.39 -18.84 16.84
C GLU A 102 0.74 -19.46 15.46
N LEU A 103 -0.10 -20.36 14.96
CA LEU A 103 0.06 -20.92 13.60
C LEU A 103 0.09 -19.82 12.53
N ILE A 104 -0.81 -18.83 12.62
CA ILE A 104 -0.91 -17.75 11.63
C ILE A 104 0.32 -16.84 11.71
N GLU A 105 0.76 -16.52 12.92
CA GLU A 105 1.93 -15.68 13.17
C GLU A 105 3.19 -16.33 12.62
N TRP A 106 3.45 -17.59 13.00
CA TRP A 106 4.57 -18.37 12.49
C TRP A 106 4.56 -18.44 10.96
N THR A 107 3.41 -18.78 10.36
CA THR A 107 3.29 -18.88 8.89
C THR A 107 3.62 -17.56 8.19
N ARG A 108 3.19 -16.43 8.76
CA ARG A 108 3.48 -15.10 8.22
C ARG A 108 4.93 -14.69 8.42
N ALA A 109 5.50 -14.96 9.60
CA ALA A 109 6.89 -14.67 9.91
C ALA A 109 7.82 -15.44 8.98
N THR A 110 7.60 -16.75 8.81
CA THR A 110 8.32 -17.58 7.84
C THR A 110 8.19 -17.02 6.44
N GLY A 111 6.98 -16.67 5.99
CA GLY A 111 6.77 -16.01 4.71
C GLY A 111 7.62 -14.73 4.54
N LYS A 112 7.53 -13.81 5.50
CA LYS A 112 8.27 -12.54 5.48
C LYS A 112 9.78 -12.77 5.40
N ARG A 113 10.30 -13.73 6.15
CA ARG A 113 11.73 -14.10 6.16
C ARG A 113 12.24 -14.49 4.76
N PHE A 114 11.39 -15.12 3.95
CA PHE A 114 11.70 -15.49 2.57
C PHE A 114 11.20 -14.49 1.52
N GLY A 115 10.77 -13.28 1.94
CA GLY A 115 10.30 -12.24 1.02
C GLY A 115 8.92 -12.52 0.40
N PHE A 116 8.12 -13.38 1.03
CA PHE A 116 6.77 -13.73 0.58
C PHE A 116 5.68 -13.31 1.56
N VAL A 117 4.59 -12.76 1.03
CA VAL A 117 3.44 -12.38 1.84
C VAL A 117 2.42 -13.51 1.84
N ILE A 118 2.27 -14.19 2.97
CA ILE A 118 1.30 -15.28 3.12
C ILE A 118 0.01 -14.78 3.76
N VAL A 119 -1.11 -15.06 3.09
CA VAL A 119 -2.45 -14.62 3.48
C VAL A 119 -3.36 -15.80 3.78
N ILE A 120 -4.37 -15.59 4.62
CA ILE A 120 -5.42 -16.60 4.85
C ILE A 120 -6.35 -16.56 3.65
N ARG A 121 -6.36 -17.63 2.86
CA ARG A 121 -7.26 -17.79 1.71
C ARG A 121 -8.66 -18.18 2.14
N LYS A 122 -8.76 -19.12 3.09
CA LYS A 122 -10.05 -19.59 3.63
C LYS A 122 -9.85 -20.09 5.06
N SER A 123 -10.76 -19.72 5.95
CA SER A 123 -10.82 -20.23 7.31
C SER A 123 -12.18 -20.91 7.49
N GLU A 124 -12.18 -22.20 7.77
CA GLU A 124 -13.38 -22.99 8.00
C GLU A 124 -13.42 -23.30 9.49
N VAL A 125 -14.16 -22.47 10.23
CA VAL A 125 -14.41 -22.61 11.67
C VAL A 125 -15.89 -22.98 11.82
N ASN A 126 -16.21 -23.96 12.66
CA ASN A 126 -17.59 -24.37 12.96
C ASN A 126 -18.41 -24.94 11.78
N VAL A 127 -17.76 -25.58 10.81
CA VAL A 127 -18.48 -26.36 9.78
C VAL A 127 -18.97 -27.64 10.43
N SER A 128 -20.29 -27.78 10.59
CA SER A 128 -20.93 -28.96 11.21
C SER A 128 -20.30 -30.27 10.71
N ARG A 129 -19.91 -31.13 11.65
CA ARG A 129 -19.24 -32.43 11.46
C ARG A 129 -17.80 -32.41 10.91
N ARG A 130 -17.15 -31.25 10.74
CA ARG A 130 -15.74 -31.18 10.26
C ARG A 130 -14.83 -30.45 11.24
N LYS A 131 -13.65 -31.03 11.48
CA LYS A 131 -12.58 -30.37 12.26
C LYS A 131 -12.19 -29.03 11.63
N PRO A 132 -11.96 -27.96 12.43
CA PRO A 132 -11.54 -26.65 11.92
C PRO A 132 -10.29 -26.71 11.05
N ARG A 133 -10.27 -25.93 9.97
CA ARG A 133 -9.20 -25.91 8.96
C ARG A 133 -8.92 -24.49 8.48
N ILE A 134 -7.66 -24.23 8.15
CA ILE A 134 -7.22 -22.96 7.59
C ILE A 134 -6.40 -23.24 6.35
N ARG A 135 -6.65 -22.50 5.27
CA ARG A 135 -5.83 -22.51 4.07
C ARG A 135 -5.09 -21.19 3.95
N PHE A 136 -3.77 -21.28 3.82
CA PHE A 136 -2.90 -20.15 3.56
C PHE A 136 -2.46 -20.18 2.11
N ALA A 137 -2.34 -19.01 1.49
CA ALA A 137 -1.86 -18.88 0.11
C ALA A 137 -0.95 -17.65 -0.01
N CYS A 138 -0.17 -17.58 -1.08
CA CYS A 138 0.57 -16.37 -1.40
C CYS A 138 -0.39 -15.21 -1.69
N GLU A 139 -0.01 -13.99 -1.31
CA GLU A 139 -0.75 -12.77 -1.65
C GLU A 139 -0.98 -12.62 -3.16
N ARG A 140 -0.06 -13.13 -3.99
CA ARG A 140 -0.16 -13.14 -5.46
C ARG A 140 -0.97 -14.31 -6.02
N SER A 141 -1.55 -15.17 -5.17
CA SER A 141 -2.37 -16.31 -5.58
C SER A 141 -3.73 -15.89 -6.16
N GLY A 142 -4.21 -16.69 -7.13
CA GLY A 142 -5.45 -16.47 -7.87
C GLY A 142 -5.32 -15.45 -9.00
N THR A 143 -6.44 -15.16 -9.64
CA THR A 143 -6.57 -14.22 -10.75
C THR A 143 -7.37 -13.00 -10.33
N TYR A 144 -7.15 -11.88 -11.02
CA TYR A 144 -7.98 -10.70 -10.82
C TYR A 144 -9.39 -10.97 -11.35
N LYS A 145 -10.40 -10.68 -10.53
CA LYS A 145 -11.81 -10.79 -10.93
C LYS A 145 -12.34 -9.38 -11.16
N HIS A 146 -12.63 -9.04 -12.41
CA HIS A 146 -13.36 -7.83 -12.72
C HIS A 146 -14.75 -7.94 -12.10
N LYS A 147 -15.13 -6.99 -11.23
CA LYS A 147 -16.54 -6.83 -10.87
C LYS A 147 -17.20 -6.13 -12.05
N ILE A 148 -17.93 -6.88 -12.87
CA ILE A 148 -18.87 -6.30 -13.83
C ILE A 148 -20.00 -5.72 -12.98
N SER A 149 -19.99 -4.40 -12.76
CA SER A 149 -21.16 -3.72 -12.23
C SER A 149 -22.08 -3.39 -13.41
N GLU A 150 -23.30 -3.94 -13.41
CA GLU A 150 -24.36 -3.65 -14.39
C GLU A 150 -24.73 -2.16 -14.47
N CYS A 151 -24.27 -1.35 -13.52
CA CYS A 151 -24.61 0.05 -13.39
C CYS A 151 -23.35 0.93 -13.25
N GLN A 152 -22.51 1.00 -14.30
CA GLN A 152 -21.55 2.09 -14.49
C GLN A 152 -21.00 2.02 -15.91
N GLY A 153 -21.28 3.06 -16.71
CA GLY A 153 -20.67 3.24 -18.04
C GLY A 153 -19.15 3.10 -17.99
N LYS A 154 -18.55 2.71 -19.12
CA LYS A 154 -17.12 2.37 -19.34
C LYS A 154 -16.19 3.21 -18.46
N LYS A 155 -15.94 2.77 -17.23
CA LYS A 155 -14.89 3.36 -16.39
C LYS A 155 -13.58 3.04 -17.09
N ARG A 156 -12.81 4.09 -17.43
CA ARG A 156 -11.45 3.96 -17.97
C ARG A 156 -10.74 2.86 -17.21
N SER A 157 -10.25 1.85 -17.92
CA SER A 157 -9.43 0.79 -17.32
C SER A 157 -8.33 1.49 -16.54
N ARG A 158 -8.30 1.30 -15.21
CA ARG A 158 -7.17 1.82 -14.42
C ARG A 158 -5.92 1.19 -15.02
N ALA A 159 -4.94 2.00 -15.42
CA ALA A 159 -3.62 1.54 -15.88
C ALA A 159 -2.78 0.92 -14.74
N THR A 160 -3.43 0.42 -13.69
CA THR A 160 -2.80 -0.20 -12.54
C THR A 160 -2.85 -1.71 -12.76
N GLY A 161 -1.69 -2.30 -13.03
CA GLY A 161 -1.55 -3.75 -13.14
C GLY A 161 -1.99 -4.47 -11.85
N THR A 162 -2.48 -5.70 -12.00
CA THR A 162 -2.77 -6.57 -10.86
C THR A 162 -1.49 -7.27 -10.40
N LYS A 163 -1.24 -7.33 -9.08
CA LYS A 163 -0.14 -8.12 -8.53
C LYS A 163 -0.40 -9.64 -8.55
N LYS A 164 -1.60 -10.08 -8.91
CA LYS A 164 -2.01 -11.49 -8.93
C LYS A 164 -1.43 -12.20 -10.15
N CYS A 165 -0.70 -13.30 -9.93
CA CYS A 165 -0.05 -14.11 -10.98
C CYS A 165 -0.44 -15.60 -10.90
N ASN A 166 -1.58 -15.90 -10.27
CA ASN A 166 -2.04 -17.27 -10.02
C ASN A 166 -0.99 -18.16 -9.30
N CYS A 167 -0.24 -17.58 -8.38
CA CYS A 167 0.76 -18.31 -7.60
C CYS A 167 0.19 -19.58 -6.94
N PRO A 168 0.81 -20.76 -7.15
CA PRO A 168 0.27 -22.05 -6.74
C PRO A 168 0.53 -22.37 -5.26
N PHE A 169 1.39 -21.60 -4.58
CA PHE A 169 1.71 -21.76 -3.17
C PHE A 169 0.47 -21.92 -2.30
N LEU A 170 0.43 -23.01 -1.52
CA LEU A 170 -0.70 -23.36 -0.69
C LEU A 170 -0.27 -24.18 0.53
N LEU A 171 -0.70 -23.74 1.71
CA LEU A 171 -0.55 -24.48 2.97
C LEU A 171 -1.91 -24.76 3.60
N LYS A 172 -1.94 -25.79 4.44
CA LYS A 172 -3.13 -26.23 5.17
C LYS A 172 -2.84 -26.41 6.64
N GLY A 173 -3.42 -25.55 7.47
CA GLY A 173 -3.54 -25.75 8.90
C GLY A 173 -4.73 -26.64 9.24
N LYS A 174 -4.53 -27.62 10.12
CA LYS A 174 -5.59 -28.48 10.67
C LYS A 174 -5.55 -28.43 12.19
N LYS A 175 -6.71 -28.31 12.81
CA LYS A 175 -6.84 -28.52 14.26
C LYS A 175 -6.67 -30.00 14.60
N LEU A 176 -5.86 -30.30 15.61
CA LEU A 176 -5.67 -31.65 16.14
C LEU A 176 -6.86 -32.05 17.04
N ALA A 177 -6.96 -33.34 17.37
CA ALA A 177 -8.10 -33.88 18.12
C ALA A 177 -8.06 -33.49 19.60
N SER A 178 -6.86 -33.39 20.16
CA SER A 178 -6.59 -33.06 21.56
C SER A 178 -6.23 -31.58 21.63
N ASP A 179 -7.02 -30.84 22.39
CA ASP A 179 -6.85 -29.41 22.71
C ASP A 179 -7.02 -28.42 21.54
N ASP A 180 -6.65 -27.15 21.79
CA ASP A 180 -6.64 -26.06 20.81
C ASP A 180 -5.42 -26.09 19.87
N ASN A 181 -4.76 -27.26 19.79
CA ASN A 181 -3.55 -27.50 19.04
C ASN A 181 -3.76 -27.54 17.52
N TRP A 182 -2.77 -27.07 16.77
CA TRP A 182 -2.78 -27.00 15.31
C TRP A 182 -1.51 -27.58 14.71
N ALA A 183 -1.66 -28.25 13.58
CA ALA A 183 -0.55 -28.70 12.74
C ALA A 183 -0.63 -28.06 11.35
N LEU A 184 0.52 -27.72 10.80
CA LEU A 184 0.67 -27.21 9.44
C LEU A 184 1.05 -28.34 8.49
N LYS A 185 0.45 -28.35 7.29
CA LYS A 185 0.85 -29.23 6.19
C LYS A 185 1.06 -28.41 4.93
N VAL A 186 2.22 -28.57 4.31
CA VAL A 186 2.49 -28.03 2.97
C VAL A 186 1.66 -28.82 1.94
N ILE A 187 0.90 -28.10 1.10
CA ILE A 187 0.25 -28.72 -0.08
C ILE A 187 1.09 -28.45 -1.31
N ASN A 188 1.53 -27.20 -1.47
CA ASN A 188 2.46 -26.79 -2.51
C ASN A 188 3.35 -25.65 -1.97
N GLY A 189 4.66 -25.86 -1.92
CA GLY A 189 5.63 -24.86 -1.48
C GLY A 189 6.20 -23.98 -2.60
N GLN A 190 5.77 -24.18 -3.85
CA GLN A 190 6.30 -23.47 -5.00
C GLN A 190 5.64 -22.10 -5.23
N HIS A 191 6.46 -21.11 -5.55
CA HIS A 191 6.08 -19.79 -6.02
C HIS A 191 6.48 -19.65 -7.48
N ASN A 192 5.60 -19.13 -8.33
CA ASN A 192 5.87 -18.87 -9.76
C ASN A 192 6.33 -17.42 -10.01
N HIS A 193 6.96 -16.82 -9.01
CA HIS A 193 7.45 -15.45 -9.06
C HIS A 193 8.58 -15.28 -8.05
N PRO A 194 9.49 -14.31 -8.27
CA PRO A 194 10.57 -14.05 -7.33
C PRO A 194 10.04 -13.56 -5.98
N ALA A 195 10.87 -13.75 -4.95
CA ALA A 195 10.69 -13.11 -3.65
C ALA A 195 10.73 -11.58 -3.79
N ALA A 196 9.99 -10.87 -2.95
CA ALA A 196 10.03 -9.41 -2.95
C ALA A 196 11.33 -8.93 -2.28
N GLN A 197 12.04 -7.99 -2.93
CA GLN A 197 13.19 -7.31 -2.33
C GLN A 197 12.77 -6.38 -1.19
N HIS A 198 11.60 -5.76 -1.31
CA HIS A 198 11.07 -4.76 -0.38
C HIS A 198 9.60 -5.06 -0.08
N LEU A 199 9.27 -5.37 1.18
CA LEU A 199 7.91 -5.71 1.60
C LEU A 199 7.07 -4.48 1.98
N GLU A 200 7.64 -3.28 2.00
CA GLU A 200 6.99 -2.02 2.35
C GLU A 200 5.83 -1.71 1.39
N GLY A 201 5.95 -2.08 0.11
CA GLY A 201 4.90 -1.93 -0.89
C GLY A 201 3.71 -2.89 -0.69
N HIS A 202 3.87 -3.92 0.14
CA HIS A 202 2.85 -4.95 0.35
C HIS A 202 1.93 -4.59 1.52
N SER A 203 0.70 -4.20 1.18
CA SER A 203 -0.31 -3.76 2.16
C SER A 203 -0.63 -4.78 3.26
N PHE A 204 -0.48 -6.09 3.00
CA PHE A 204 -0.65 -7.13 4.02
C PHE A 204 0.58 -7.27 4.93
N ALA A 205 1.80 -7.19 4.37
CA ALA A 205 3.04 -7.32 5.15
C ALA A 205 3.20 -6.17 6.15
N ARG A 206 2.73 -4.98 5.76
CA ARG A 206 2.73 -3.79 6.59
C ARG A 206 1.93 -3.90 7.87
N ARG A 207 0.87 -4.70 7.91
CA ARG A 207 -0.13 -4.61 9.00
C ARG A 207 0.51 -4.90 10.35
N LEU A 208 0.35 -3.96 11.27
CA LEU A 208 0.75 -4.14 12.66
C LEU A 208 -0.02 -5.32 13.28
N THR A 209 0.68 -6.15 14.04
CA THR A 209 0.07 -7.19 14.87
C THR A 209 -0.66 -6.56 16.06
N LYS A 210 -1.41 -7.36 16.82
CA LYS A 210 -2.14 -6.82 17.97
C LYS A 210 -1.17 -6.36 19.05
N GLU A 211 -0.10 -7.13 19.22
CA GLU A 211 0.99 -6.93 20.15
C GLU A 211 1.73 -5.63 19.83
N GLU A 212 2.05 -5.40 18.55
CA GLU A 212 2.66 -4.16 18.07
C GLU A 212 1.74 -2.94 18.22
N VAL A 213 0.43 -3.10 17.96
CA VAL A 213 -0.56 -2.03 18.17
C VAL A 213 -0.66 -1.68 19.64
N ASN A 214 -0.73 -2.65 20.54
CA ASN A 214 -0.82 -2.40 21.98
C ASN A 214 0.43 -1.66 22.48
N MET A 215 1.61 -2.12 22.09
CA MET A 215 2.87 -1.45 22.41
C MET A 215 2.88 0.00 21.89
N LEU A 216 2.46 0.21 20.64
CA LEU A 216 2.37 1.54 20.05
C LEU A 216 1.44 2.43 20.88
N ILE A 217 0.29 1.92 21.31
CA ILE A 217 -0.66 2.66 22.15
C ILE A 217 -0.03 3.02 23.49
N ASP A 218 0.62 2.07 24.17
CA ASP A 218 1.26 2.30 25.46
C ASP A 218 2.37 3.36 25.37
N MET A 219 3.24 3.25 24.37
CA MET A 219 4.26 4.27 24.10
C MET A 219 3.65 5.63 23.73
N SER A 220 2.48 5.63 23.08
CA SER A 220 1.79 6.88 22.73
C SER A 220 1.15 7.54 23.94
N LYS A 221 0.64 6.77 24.91
CA LYS A 221 0.18 7.27 26.21
C LYS A 221 1.31 7.88 27.02
N SER A 222 2.53 7.34 26.91
CA SER A 222 3.74 7.91 27.50
C SER A 222 4.38 9.04 26.66
N GLU A 223 3.62 9.62 25.72
CA GLU A 223 4.04 10.76 24.88
C GLU A 223 5.34 10.54 24.05
N VAL A 224 5.72 9.28 23.81
CA VAL A 224 6.91 8.97 23.00
C VAL A 224 6.71 9.48 21.57
N LYS A 225 7.74 10.08 20.96
CA LYS A 225 7.66 10.56 19.57
C LYS A 225 7.41 9.40 18.59
N PRO A 226 6.54 9.57 17.57
CA PRO A 226 6.26 8.53 16.57
C PRO A 226 7.49 7.88 15.93
N LYS A 227 8.53 8.66 15.67
CA LYS A 227 9.81 8.19 15.11
C LYS A 227 10.48 7.14 16.00
N ASN A 228 10.46 7.37 17.33
CA ASN A 228 11.06 6.46 18.30
C ASN A 228 10.22 5.19 18.45
N ILE A 229 8.88 5.30 18.37
CA ILE A 229 8.00 4.13 18.35
C ILE A 229 8.31 3.26 17.13
N LEU A 230 8.39 3.86 15.94
CA LEU A 230 8.73 3.13 14.72
C LEU A 230 10.06 2.39 14.86
N HIS A 231 11.10 3.09 15.32
CA HIS A 231 12.42 2.49 15.56
C HIS A 231 12.36 1.34 16.57
N THR A 232 11.57 1.48 17.63
CA THR A 232 11.42 0.42 18.63
C THR A 232 10.73 -0.81 18.04
N LEU A 233 9.69 -0.63 17.21
CA LEU A 233 9.03 -1.73 16.52
C LEU A 233 9.98 -2.45 15.55
N GLN A 234 10.75 -1.69 14.77
CA GLN A 234 11.73 -2.23 13.82
C GLN A 234 12.90 -2.94 14.50
N ASN A 235 13.33 -2.48 15.67
CA ASN A 235 14.39 -3.13 16.43
C ASN A 235 13.95 -4.45 17.08
N ARG A 236 12.64 -4.62 17.33
CA ARG A 236 12.08 -5.86 17.90
C ARG A 236 11.90 -6.96 16.86
N ASP A 237 11.59 -6.59 15.61
CA ASP A 237 11.43 -7.53 14.50
C ASP A 237 12.14 -6.97 13.26
N ILE A 238 13.22 -7.64 12.84
CA ILE A 238 13.98 -7.30 11.63
C ILE A 238 13.14 -7.37 10.35
N HIS A 239 12.03 -8.11 10.37
CA HIS A 239 11.08 -8.23 9.26
C HIS A 239 9.89 -7.26 9.38
N ASN A 240 9.92 -6.33 10.33
CA ASN A 240 8.91 -5.29 10.47
C ASN A 240 9.09 -4.23 9.37
N VAL A 241 8.10 -4.15 8.48
CA VAL A 241 8.06 -3.18 7.37
C VAL A 241 7.06 -2.05 7.60
N SER A 242 6.85 -1.70 8.88
CA SER A 242 6.00 -0.58 9.26
C SER A 242 6.60 0.73 8.78
N THR A 243 5.74 1.71 8.55
CA THR A 243 6.15 3.06 8.12
C THR A 243 5.56 4.11 9.05
N MET A 244 6.12 5.32 9.03
CA MET A 244 5.59 6.45 9.80
C MET A 244 4.09 6.67 9.60
N LYS A 245 3.62 6.52 8.36
CA LYS A 245 2.20 6.61 8.02
C LYS A 245 1.35 5.64 8.84
N MET A 246 1.85 4.45 9.13
CA MET A 246 1.14 3.46 9.94
C MET A 246 1.07 3.87 11.40
N ILE A 247 2.16 4.41 11.94
CA ILE A 247 2.19 4.88 13.33
C ILE A 247 1.14 5.97 13.53
N TYR A 248 1.11 6.95 12.63
CA TYR A 248 0.10 8.01 12.65
C TYR A 248 -1.33 7.45 12.49
N ASN A 249 -1.55 6.54 11.54
CA ASN A 249 -2.87 5.94 11.33
C ASN A 249 -3.36 5.14 12.55
N ALA A 250 -2.48 4.38 13.20
CA ALA A 250 -2.81 3.61 14.38
C ALA A 250 -3.13 4.53 15.58
N ARG A 251 -2.33 5.57 15.79
CA ARG A 251 -2.59 6.62 16.79
C ARG A 251 -3.91 7.33 16.57
N TYR A 252 -4.15 7.77 15.33
CA TYR A 252 -5.39 8.43 14.97
C TYR A 252 -6.59 7.53 15.26
N LYS A 253 -6.53 6.26 14.85
CA LYS A 253 -7.58 5.28 15.13
C LYS A 253 -7.81 5.09 16.63
N TYR A 254 -6.74 5.01 17.43
CA TYR A 254 -6.84 4.93 18.88
C TYR A 254 -7.54 6.17 19.46
N ASN A 255 -7.12 7.38 19.06
CA ASN A 255 -7.69 8.62 19.55
C ASN A 255 -9.18 8.75 19.19
N VAL A 256 -9.58 8.36 17.98
CA VAL A 256 -10.99 8.37 17.57
C VAL A 256 -11.82 7.41 18.43
N VAL A 257 -11.30 6.23 18.75
CA VAL A 257 -11.99 5.25 19.60
C VAL A 257 -12.12 5.76 21.04
N GLU A 258 -11.06 6.35 21.61
CA GLU A 258 -11.08 6.96 22.94
C GLU A 258 -12.04 8.17 23.02
N GLN A 259 -12.05 9.02 21.98
CA GLN A 259 -12.91 10.21 21.93
C GLN A 259 -14.38 9.86 21.68
N ALA A 260 -14.69 8.77 20.97
CA ALA A 260 -16.06 8.28 20.81
C ALA A 260 -16.71 7.83 22.13
N GLY A 261 -15.90 7.50 23.15
CA GLY A 261 -16.36 7.24 24.52
C GLY A 261 -16.50 8.50 25.40
N ARG A 262 -16.11 9.68 24.88
CA ARG A 262 -16.12 10.97 25.60
C ARG A 262 -17.11 11.99 25.02
N SER A 263 -18.03 11.56 24.15
CA SER A 263 -19.14 12.40 23.70
C SER A 263 -19.87 12.97 24.93
N GLN A 264 -19.89 14.29 25.05
CA GLN A 264 -20.43 15.02 26.19
C GLN A 264 -21.88 14.60 26.48
N ILE A 265 -22.13 14.18 27.72
CA ILE A 265 -23.46 14.11 28.35
C ILE A 265 -23.90 15.53 28.68
#